data_AF-A0A8X6IRC6-F1
#
_entry.id   AF-A0A8X6IRC6-F1
#
_cell.length_a   1.000
_cell.length_b   1.000
_cell.length_c   1.000
_cell.angle_alpha   90.00
_cell.angle_beta   90.00
_cell.angle_gamma   90.00
#
_symmetry.space_group_name_H-M   'P 1'
#
loop_
_entity.id
_entity.type
_entity.pdbx_description
1 polymer ?
#
loop_
_entity_poly.entity_id
_entity_poly.type
_entity_poly.pdbx_seq_one_letter_code
_entity_poly.pdbx_strand_id
1 'polypeptide(L)'
;MTIYGRTWWGKKWLQSFDGIDYDNRLPRGRTCANTGRAFDIKINGHIVTAKVHSSAYKIRAHPYKVEIILNELSSSEQHTIRQIIETSPSILSKLINRQLPTSLFDKLNDLGIKLFPSNWEEMNANCNCPDWAMPCKHIAAVIYLIAAEIDKNPFMIFNIHNCDLLLLIDDFEGGKLENAQNILKIDDIFKACSKIRIHNQTILNDIDLSTIPNLFDCISSILTDNPLFFEKNFHNILQIAYKHWQKYPTGSAGVKTKLLYIINKIIEKNAWTQAFAAETLGIDQPKVSQIKNGKIDGFSLERLLGFLKKLDHEITITMTESQEIKSEAEKVKHEVESQ
;
A
#
# COMPACT_ATOMS: atom_id res chain seq x y z
N MET A 1 -3.18 -6.43 10.69
CA MET A 1 -3.06 -5.20 11.51
C MET A 1 -1.93 -4.39 10.89
N THR A 2 -1.62 -3.15 11.31
CA THR A 2 -0.38 -2.50 10.84
C THR A 2 0.67 -2.71 11.92
N ILE A 3 1.83 -3.26 11.54
CA ILE A 3 2.99 -3.39 12.41
C ILE A 3 3.79 -2.09 12.28
N TYR A 4 4.06 -1.46 13.41
CA TYR A 4 4.86 -0.25 13.53
C TYR A 4 6.21 -0.59 14.15
N GLY A 5 7.28 0.10 13.77
CA GLY A 5 8.63 -0.18 14.23
C GLY A 5 9.16 -1.49 13.69
N ARG A 6 9.03 -1.72 12.37
CA ARG A 6 9.61 -2.91 11.73
C ARG A 6 11.12 -2.77 11.55
N THR A 7 11.56 -1.56 11.25
CA THR A 7 12.97 -1.22 11.06
C THR A 7 13.58 -0.76 12.38
N TRP A 8 14.91 -0.73 12.49
CA TRP A 8 15.55 -0.27 13.72
C TRP A 8 15.23 1.21 14.00
N TRP A 9 15.09 2.04 12.95
CA TRP A 9 14.77 3.45 13.07
C TRP A 9 13.30 3.70 13.44
N GLY A 10 12.36 2.91 12.91
CA GLY A 10 10.97 2.96 13.34
C GLY A 10 10.81 2.52 14.80
N LYS A 11 11.58 1.50 15.24
CA LYS A 11 11.65 1.13 16.66
C LYS A 11 12.21 2.26 17.51
N LYS A 12 13.30 2.90 17.06
CA LYS A 12 13.93 4.00 17.78
C LYS A 12 12.98 5.18 17.97
N TRP A 13 12.22 5.53 16.93
CA TRP A 13 11.14 6.53 17.02
C TRP A 13 10.09 6.17 18.07
N LEU A 14 9.61 4.93 18.08
CA LEU A 14 8.62 4.51 19.09
C LEU A 14 9.20 4.51 20.51
N GLN A 15 10.47 4.12 20.66
CA GLN A 15 11.18 4.10 21.94
C GLN A 15 11.33 5.49 22.55
N SER A 16 11.40 6.55 21.75
CA SER A 16 11.37 7.94 22.22
C SER A 16 10.12 8.26 23.05
N PHE A 17 9.09 7.42 22.94
CA PHE A 17 7.81 7.59 23.62
C PHE A 17 7.48 6.52 24.66
N ASP A 18 8.42 5.59 24.91
CA ASP A 18 8.25 4.59 25.95
C ASP A 18 8.24 5.28 27.33
N GLY A 19 7.31 4.87 28.20
CA GLY A 19 7.21 5.40 29.57
C GLY A 19 6.33 6.65 29.74
N ILE A 20 5.75 7.20 28.67
CA ILE A 20 4.82 8.36 28.75
C ILE A 20 3.35 7.89 28.90
N ASP A 21 3.09 6.58 28.83
CA ASP A 21 1.74 6.04 28.81
C ASP A 21 1.07 6.00 30.19
N TYR A 22 0.71 7.18 30.71
CA TYR A 22 -0.23 7.29 31.81
C TYR A 22 -1.62 6.89 31.27
N ASP A 23 -2.25 5.88 31.87
CA ASP A 23 -3.63 5.43 31.57
C ASP A 23 -3.88 4.76 30.20
N ASN A 24 -2.94 3.99 29.66
CA ASN A 24 -3.18 3.09 28.51
C ASN A 24 -3.66 3.84 27.23
N ARG A 25 -3.12 5.03 27.01
CA ARG A 25 -3.38 5.92 25.87
C ARG A 25 -2.61 5.50 24.63
N LEU A 26 -1.38 5.01 24.74
CA LEU A 26 -0.59 4.54 23.58
C LEU A 26 -1.30 3.36 22.89
N PRO A 27 -1.75 2.28 23.57
CA PRO A 27 -2.47 1.18 22.91
C PRO A 27 -3.81 1.61 22.29
N ARG A 28 -4.51 2.57 22.91
CA ARG A 28 -5.74 3.15 22.35
C ARG A 28 -5.45 3.97 21.08
N GLY A 29 -4.38 4.74 21.08
CA GLY A 29 -3.89 5.46 19.90
C GLY A 29 -3.47 4.51 18.78
N ARG A 30 -2.75 3.43 19.11
CA ARG A 30 -2.42 2.35 18.16
C ARG A 30 -3.68 1.77 17.52
N THR A 31 -4.72 1.56 18.32
CA THR A 31 -6.03 1.08 17.81
C THR A 31 -6.66 2.09 16.85
N CYS A 32 -6.59 3.40 17.14
CA CYS A 32 -7.05 4.45 16.23
C CYS A 32 -6.31 4.41 14.88
N ALA A 33 -4.98 4.27 14.91
CA ALA A 33 -4.16 4.18 13.71
C ALA A 33 -4.50 2.91 12.90
N ASN A 34 -4.57 1.75 13.54
CA ASN A 34 -4.90 0.47 12.91
C ASN A 34 -6.30 0.42 12.28
N THR A 35 -7.26 1.15 12.83
CA THR A 35 -8.65 1.20 12.32
C THR A 35 -8.85 2.25 11.22
N GLY A 36 -7.77 2.95 10.82
CA GLY A 36 -7.80 4.03 9.84
C GLY A 36 -8.68 5.19 10.30
N ARG A 37 -8.75 5.45 11.61
CA ARG A 37 -9.44 6.62 12.18
C ARG A 37 -8.56 7.86 12.15
N ALA A 38 -7.24 7.68 12.14
CA ALA A 38 -6.28 8.73 11.85
C ALA A 38 -5.98 8.72 10.34
N PHE A 39 -6.04 9.89 9.70
CA PHE A 39 -5.91 10.04 8.25
C PHE A 39 -5.47 11.48 7.90
N ASP A 40 -5.26 11.75 6.61
CA ASP A 40 -4.83 13.07 6.11
C ASP A 40 -3.55 13.57 6.80
N ILE A 41 -2.59 12.66 7.01
CA ILE A 41 -1.28 13.00 7.56
C ILE A 41 -0.50 13.81 6.51
N LYS A 42 -0.02 14.98 6.92
CA LYS A 42 0.79 15.88 6.11
C LYS A 42 2.04 16.25 6.91
N ILE A 43 3.18 16.16 6.26
CA ILE A 43 4.49 16.48 6.84
C ILE A 43 5.03 17.64 6.02
N ASN A 44 5.12 18.81 6.66
CA ASN A 44 5.59 20.05 6.05
C ASN A 44 6.79 20.54 6.86
N GLY A 45 7.98 20.09 6.48
CA GLY A 45 9.19 20.31 7.29
C GLY A 45 8.99 19.76 8.70
N HIS A 46 9.22 20.61 9.70
CA HIS A 46 9.18 20.20 11.11
C HIS A 46 7.78 20.10 11.74
N ILE A 47 6.73 20.35 10.96
CA ILE A 47 5.34 20.31 11.41
C ILE A 47 4.61 19.14 10.74
N VAL A 48 4.06 18.26 11.55
CA VAL A 48 3.21 17.15 11.14
C VAL A 48 1.77 17.42 11.57
N THR A 49 0.86 17.44 10.61
CA THR A 49 -0.58 17.60 10.87
C THR A 49 -1.35 16.36 10.46
N ALA A 50 -2.42 16.03 11.18
CA ALA A 50 -3.31 14.93 10.85
C ALA A 50 -4.71 15.14 11.41
N LYS A 51 -5.66 14.32 10.93
CA LYS A 51 -7.05 14.30 11.39
C LYS A 51 -7.37 12.96 12.03
N VAL A 52 -8.08 12.96 13.17
CA VAL A 52 -8.44 11.74 13.89
C VAL A 52 -9.90 11.74 14.31
N HIS A 53 -10.67 10.72 13.92
CA HIS A 53 -12.04 10.56 14.38
C HIS A 53 -12.11 10.07 15.84
N SER A 54 -12.99 10.70 16.63
CA SER A 54 -13.25 10.35 18.04
C SER A 54 -13.76 8.92 18.24
N SER A 55 -14.62 8.46 17.32
CA SER A 55 -15.35 7.19 17.37
C SER A 55 -15.02 6.29 16.17
N ALA A 56 -15.29 4.98 16.31
CA ALA A 56 -15.25 4.02 15.21
C ALA A 56 -16.18 4.40 14.05
N TYR A 57 -17.26 5.12 14.34
CA TYR A 57 -18.22 5.58 13.34
C TYR A 57 -17.73 6.88 12.67
N LYS A 58 -16.98 6.73 11.57
CA LYS A 58 -16.30 7.80 10.81
C LYS A 58 -17.25 8.88 10.25
N ILE A 59 -18.55 8.60 10.16
CA ILE A 59 -19.52 9.41 9.37
C ILE A 59 -20.21 10.52 10.18
N ARG A 60 -20.24 10.47 11.53
CA ARG A 60 -21.06 11.39 12.36
C ARG A 60 -20.29 12.40 13.22
N ALA A 61 -18.96 12.37 13.25
CA ALA A 61 -18.17 13.24 14.12
C ALA A 61 -17.10 13.99 13.33
N HIS A 62 -17.05 15.32 13.52
CA HIS A 62 -15.96 16.14 13.03
C HIS A 62 -14.64 15.59 13.58
N PRO A 63 -13.63 15.32 12.73
CA PRO A 63 -12.36 14.79 13.18
C PRO A 63 -11.61 15.84 13.99
N TYR A 64 -10.92 15.39 15.04
CA TYR A 64 -9.99 16.24 15.77
C TYR A 64 -8.75 16.49 14.92
N LYS A 65 -8.21 17.70 15.04
CA LYS A 65 -6.95 18.09 14.42
C LYS A 65 -5.83 17.82 15.42
N VAL A 66 -4.80 17.16 14.93
CA VAL A 66 -3.56 16.93 15.66
C VAL A 66 -2.45 17.63 14.91
N GLU A 67 -1.60 18.32 15.65
CA GLU A 67 -0.38 18.95 15.18
C GLU A 67 0.77 18.48 16.07
N ILE A 68 1.88 18.10 15.46
CA ILE A 68 3.10 17.67 16.13
C ILE A 68 4.24 18.49 15.52
N ILE A 69 4.99 19.17 16.37
CA ILE A 69 6.10 20.05 16.00
C ILE A 69 7.36 19.46 16.63
N LEU A 70 8.37 19.22 15.79
CA LEU A 70 9.71 18.80 16.22
C LEU A 70 10.71 19.94 16.06
N ASN A 71 11.85 19.82 16.73
CA ASN A 71 12.94 20.78 16.59
C ASN A 71 13.52 20.74 15.17
N GLU A 72 13.95 21.88 14.66
CA GLU A 72 14.65 21.94 13.38
C GLU A 72 16.13 21.61 13.55
N LEU A 73 16.73 20.96 12.53
CA LEU A 73 18.18 20.86 12.42
C LEU A 73 18.73 22.18 11.87
N SER A 74 19.63 22.81 12.63
CA SER A 74 20.31 24.03 12.23
C SER A 74 21.17 23.82 10.98
N SER A 75 21.48 24.91 10.25
CA SER A 75 22.32 24.84 9.05
C SER A 75 23.71 24.23 9.30
N SER A 76 24.29 24.46 10.49
CA SER A 76 25.56 23.83 10.91
C SER A 76 25.43 22.33 11.12
N GLU A 77 24.32 21.86 11.69
CA GLU A 77 24.07 20.43 11.86
C GLU A 77 23.82 19.75 10.52
N GLN A 78 23.05 20.38 9.64
CA GLN A 78 22.82 19.90 8.26
C GLN A 78 24.14 19.81 7.48
N HIS A 79 25.02 20.81 7.61
CA HIS A 79 26.36 20.78 7.00
C HIS A 79 27.21 19.63 7.55
N THR A 80 27.15 19.38 8.86
CA THR A 80 27.86 18.28 9.51
C THR A 80 27.34 16.91 9.04
N ILE A 81 26.02 16.74 8.94
CA ILE A 81 25.38 15.54 8.39
C ILE A 81 25.88 15.28 6.97
N ARG A 82 25.89 16.31 6.11
CA ARG A 82 26.44 16.23 4.76
C ARG A 82 27.89 15.74 4.76
N GLN A 83 28.77 16.40 5.51
CA GLN A 83 30.19 16.01 5.60
C GLN A 83 30.40 14.54 6.01
N ILE A 84 29.60 14.03 6.96
CA ILE A 84 29.68 12.62 7.38
C ILE A 84 29.30 11.67 6.25
N ILE A 85 28.26 12.01 5.49
CA ILE A 85 27.77 11.20 4.36
C ILE A 85 28.80 11.20 3.23
N GLU A 86 29.33 12.38 2.87
CA GLU A 86 30.32 12.56 1.80
C GLU A 86 31.61 11.78 2.06
N THR A 87 32.06 11.77 3.32
CA THR A 87 33.31 11.10 3.72
C THR A 87 33.16 9.59 3.93
N SER A 88 31.94 9.05 3.88
CA SER A 88 31.66 7.65 4.20
C SER A 88 30.86 6.94 3.08
N PRO A 89 31.53 6.38 2.05
CA PRO A 89 30.86 5.70 0.92
C PRO A 89 29.88 4.60 1.34
N SER A 90 30.16 3.90 2.44
CA SER A 90 29.28 2.86 2.99
C SER A 90 27.98 3.41 3.59
N ILE A 91 28.00 4.63 4.14
CA ILE A 91 26.81 5.33 4.63
C ILE A 91 25.97 5.77 3.43
N LEU A 92 26.60 6.43 2.46
CA LEU A 92 25.93 6.88 1.24
C LEU A 92 25.25 5.73 0.50
N SER A 93 25.96 4.62 0.27
CA SER A 93 25.41 3.44 -0.41
C SER A 93 24.15 2.89 0.28
N LYS A 94 24.13 2.85 1.62
CA LYS A 94 22.94 2.42 2.37
C LYS A 94 21.80 3.43 2.29
N LEU A 95 22.09 4.74 2.34
CA LEU A 95 21.09 5.80 2.20
C LEU A 95 20.45 5.77 0.81
N ILE A 96 21.22 5.57 -0.27
CA ILE A 96 20.69 5.39 -1.64
C ILE A 96 19.69 4.23 -1.69
N ASN A 97 19.96 3.16 -0.93
CA ASN A 97 19.05 2.02 -0.76
C ASN A 97 17.91 2.26 0.25
N ARG A 98 17.68 3.51 0.67
CA ARG A 98 16.69 3.94 1.67
C ARG A 98 16.81 3.20 3.00
N GLN A 99 18.04 2.92 3.41
CA GLN A 99 18.33 2.33 4.73
C GLN A 99 19.03 3.37 5.59
N LEU A 100 18.56 3.55 6.83
CA LEU A 100 19.27 4.39 7.79
C LEU A 100 20.45 3.60 8.38
N PRO A 101 21.71 4.00 8.18
CA PRO A 101 22.85 3.29 8.76
C PRO A 101 22.96 3.61 10.25
N THR A 102 23.14 2.59 11.09
CA THR A 102 23.40 2.79 12.53
C THR A 102 24.69 3.60 12.74
N SER A 103 25.71 3.36 11.92
CA SER A 103 26.96 4.14 11.94
C SER A 103 26.78 5.64 11.67
N LEU A 104 25.75 6.04 10.92
CA LEU A 104 25.41 7.45 10.77
C LEU A 104 24.78 7.97 12.06
N PHE A 105 23.78 7.26 12.56
CA PHE A 105 23.10 7.61 13.80
C PHE A 105 24.05 7.74 15.00
N ASP A 106 24.98 6.79 15.16
CA ASP A 106 25.96 6.80 16.26
C ASP A 106 26.86 8.05 16.15
N LYS A 107 27.41 8.35 14.97
CA LYS A 107 28.21 9.56 14.74
C LYS A 107 27.43 10.85 15.01
N LEU A 108 26.14 10.90 14.66
CA LEU A 108 25.30 12.08 14.93
C LEU A 108 25.10 12.26 16.44
N ASN A 109 24.83 11.18 17.18
CA ASN A 109 24.70 11.26 18.64
C ASN A 109 26.01 11.69 19.32
N ASP A 110 27.17 11.19 18.87
CA ASP A 110 28.48 11.57 19.40
C ASP A 110 28.74 13.08 19.25
N LEU A 111 28.17 13.69 18.20
CA LEU A 111 28.24 15.13 17.94
C LEU A 111 27.08 15.92 18.58
N GLY A 112 26.21 15.26 19.34
CA GLY A 112 25.05 15.87 19.98
C GLY A 112 23.88 16.20 19.04
N ILE A 113 23.94 15.76 17.77
CA ILE A 113 22.89 16.00 16.77
C ILE A 113 21.78 14.96 16.97
N LYS A 114 20.66 15.41 17.53
CA LYS A 114 19.53 14.53 17.86
C LYS A 114 18.61 14.35 16.66
N LEU A 115 18.67 13.18 16.04
CA LEU A 115 17.78 12.80 14.94
C LEU A 115 16.43 12.23 15.41
N PHE A 116 16.35 11.74 16.65
CA PHE A 116 15.11 11.27 17.25
C PHE A 116 14.91 12.01 18.56
N PRO A 117 13.66 12.30 18.96
CA PRO A 117 13.39 12.87 20.28
C PRO A 117 13.96 11.96 21.37
N SER A 118 14.60 12.52 22.38
CA SER A 118 15.05 11.73 23.54
C SER A 118 13.90 11.43 24.51
N ASN A 119 12.90 12.29 24.55
CA ASN A 119 11.72 12.17 25.40
C ASN A 119 10.54 12.95 24.80
N TRP A 120 9.40 12.89 25.48
CA TRP A 120 8.18 13.59 25.10
C TRP A 120 8.32 15.10 24.97
N GLU A 121 9.03 15.74 25.90
CA GLU A 121 9.05 17.19 26.07
C GLU A 121 9.73 17.88 24.88
N GLU A 122 10.61 17.17 24.17
CA GLU A 122 11.23 17.62 22.93
C GLU A 122 10.27 17.62 21.73
N MET A 123 9.05 17.10 21.89
CA MET A 123 8.01 17.07 20.86
C MET A 123 6.79 17.88 21.30
N ASN A 124 6.60 19.05 20.70
CA ASN A 124 5.44 19.90 21.00
C ASN A 124 4.22 19.41 20.20
N ALA A 125 3.29 18.73 20.88
CA ALA A 125 2.10 18.17 20.26
C ALA A 125 0.82 18.81 20.79
N ASN A 126 -0.05 19.21 19.87
CA ASN A 126 -1.34 19.82 20.16
C ASN A 126 -2.48 19.00 19.55
N CYS A 127 -3.57 18.86 20.29
CA CYS A 127 -4.81 18.29 19.78
C CYS A 127 -6.01 19.07 20.29
N ASN A 128 -6.97 19.37 19.41
CA ASN A 128 -8.19 20.09 19.78
C ASN A 128 -9.27 19.21 20.43
N CYS A 129 -8.89 18.05 20.99
CA CYS A 129 -9.82 17.17 21.68
C CYS A 129 -10.00 17.59 23.16
N PRO A 130 -11.12 17.26 23.81
CA PRO A 130 -11.36 17.61 25.22
C PRO A 130 -10.51 16.79 26.22
N ASP A 131 -9.64 15.91 25.72
CA ASP A 131 -8.73 15.08 26.51
C ASP A 131 -7.44 15.87 26.75
N TRP A 132 -7.28 16.39 27.98
CA TRP A 132 -6.13 17.18 28.43
C TRP A 132 -4.90 16.31 28.75
N ALA A 133 -5.01 14.98 28.66
CA ALA A 133 -3.90 14.07 28.81
C ALA A 133 -2.86 14.26 27.69
N MET A 134 -1.58 14.07 28.03
CA MET A 134 -0.47 14.22 27.09
C MET A 134 0.44 12.97 27.11
N PRO A 135 0.53 12.22 26.00
CA PRO A 135 -0.27 12.33 24.78
C PRO A 135 -1.72 11.87 24.98
N CYS A 136 -2.67 12.57 24.35
CA CYS A 136 -4.02 12.05 24.21
C CYS A 136 -4.05 10.87 23.21
N LYS A 137 -5.14 10.10 23.19
CA LYS A 137 -5.27 8.95 22.26
C LYS A 137 -5.14 9.35 20.77
N HIS A 138 -5.44 10.59 20.42
CA HIS A 138 -5.35 11.08 19.03
C HIS A 138 -3.91 11.40 18.65
N ILE A 139 -3.16 12.07 19.54
CA ILE A 139 -1.74 12.33 19.35
C ILE A 139 -0.97 11.01 19.24
N ALA A 140 -1.23 10.07 20.16
CA ALA A 140 -0.67 8.73 20.10
C ALA A 140 -0.95 8.02 18.75
N ALA A 141 -2.13 8.19 18.17
CA ALA A 141 -2.44 7.63 16.85
C ALA A 141 -1.54 8.20 15.75
N VAL A 142 -1.26 9.51 15.79
CA VAL A 142 -0.40 10.18 14.81
C VAL A 142 1.06 9.77 14.98
N ILE A 143 1.55 9.58 16.21
CA ILE A 143 2.90 9.04 16.47
C ILE A 143 3.09 7.68 15.79
N TYR A 144 2.11 6.79 15.87
CA TYR A 144 2.15 5.51 15.15
C TYR A 144 2.10 5.69 13.63
N LEU A 145 1.30 6.64 13.12
CA LEU A 145 1.31 6.93 11.68
C LEU A 145 2.68 7.46 11.21
N ILE A 146 3.31 8.35 11.97
CA ILE A 146 4.68 8.82 11.69
C ILE A 146 5.64 7.63 11.70
N ALA A 147 5.56 6.74 12.70
CA ALA A 147 6.38 5.53 12.76
C ALA A 147 6.22 4.67 11.48
N ALA A 148 5.00 4.52 10.98
CA ALA A 148 4.74 3.79 9.72
C ALA A 148 5.33 4.50 8.49
N GLU A 149 5.32 5.83 8.43
CA GLU A 149 5.94 6.57 7.33
C GLU A 149 7.47 6.50 7.38
N ILE A 150 8.07 6.62 8.56
CA ILE A 150 9.52 6.49 8.73
C ILE A 150 9.95 5.04 8.45
N ASP A 151 9.20 4.03 8.88
CA ASP A 151 9.46 2.61 8.53
C ASP A 151 9.59 2.41 7.01
N LYS A 152 8.73 3.07 6.21
CA LYS A 152 8.75 3.01 4.74
C LYS A 152 9.90 3.78 4.11
N ASN A 153 10.23 4.95 4.67
CA ASN A 153 11.29 5.81 4.16
C ASN A 153 11.99 6.50 5.33
N PRO A 154 13.23 6.11 5.68
CA PRO A 154 13.94 6.73 6.79
C PRO A 154 14.21 8.21 6.57
N PHE A 155 14.21 8.73 5.34
CA PHE A 155 14.45 10.15 5.09
C PHE A 155 13.35 11.05 5.67
N MET A 156 12.18 10.48 5.94
CA MET A 156 11.10 11.19 6.61
C MET A 156 11.52 11.72 7.98
N ILE A 157 12.45 11.06 8.70
CA ILE A 157 12.94 11.61 9.98
C ILE A 157 13.70 12.92 9.78
N PHE A 158 14.52 13.04 8.73
CA PHE A 158 15.24 14.27 8.41
C PHE A 158 14.27 15.36 7.95
N ASN A 159 13.28 15.02 7.12
CA ASN A 159 12.28 15.98 6.65
C ASN A 159 11.49 16.58 7.82
N ILE A 160 11.15 15.76 8.82
CA ILE A 160 10.50 16.17 10.08
C ILE A 160 11.41 17.06 10.94
N HIS A 161 12.69 17.18 10.62
CA HIS A 161 13.61 18.15 11.20
C HIS A 161 13.95 19.30 10.24
N ASN A 162 13.13 19.52 9.21
CA ASN A 162 13.34 20.52 8.16
C ASN A 162 14.66 20.35 7.38
N CYS A 163 15.07 19.10 7.20
CA CYS A 163 16.31 18.73 6.50
C CYS A 163 15.97 17.78 5.35
N ASP A 164 16.00 18.29 4.11
CA ASP A 164 15.80 17.46 2.92
C ASP A 164 17.10 16.74 2.59
N LEU A 165 17.19 15.48 3.05
CA LEU A 165 18.39 14.68 2.87
C LEU A 165 18.68 14.38 1.39
N LEU A 166 17.67 14.32 0.53
CA LEU A 166 17.89 14.10 -0.90
C LEU A 166 18.57 15.30 -1.51
N LEU A 167 18.12 16.52 -1.23
CA LEU A 167 18.81 17.74 -1.69
C LEU A 167 20.25 17.80 -1.17
N LEU A 168 20.48 17.40 0.09
CA LEU A 168 21.83 17.33 0.66
C LEU A 168 22.75 16.30 -0.01
N ILE A 169 22.19 15.25 -0.60
CA ILE A 169 22.96 14.21 -1.31
C ILE A 169 23.04 14.50 -2.81
N ASP A 170 22.03 15.15 -3.40
CA ASP A 170 21.98 15.45 -4.83
C ASP A 170 23.09 16.43 -5.23
N ASP A 171 23.40 17.47 -4.42
CA ASP A 171 24.56 18.31 -4.79
C ASP A 171 25.91 17.57 -4.63
N PHE A 172 25.95 16.39 -4.00
CA PHE A 172 27.14 15.52 -4.01
C PHE A 172 27.31 14.80 -5.35
N GLU A 173 26.24 14.57 -6.12
CA GLU A 173 26.35 14.03 -7.50
C GLU A 173 27.11 15.00 -8.45
N GLY A 174 27.33 16.25 -8.04
CA GLY A 174 28.26 17.19 -8.69
C GLY A 174 29.75 16.83 -8.54
N GLY A 175 30.08 15.85 -7.68
CA GLY A 175 31.44 15.35 -7.45
C GLY A 175 31.76 14.10 -8.26
N LYS A 176 32.21 14.27 -9.50
CA LYS A 176 32.90 13.25 -10.34
C LYS A 176 32.17 11.91 -10.50
N LEU A 177 31.04 11.93 -11.19
CA LEU A 177 30.67 10.83 -12.08
C LEU A 177 31.05 11.19 -13.52
N GLU A 178 32.34 11.29 -13.82
CA GLU A 178 32.81 11.45 -15.21
C GLU A 178 32.41 10.24 -16.11
N ASN A 179 31.89 9.15 -15.52
CA ASN A 179 31.36 7.98 -16.24
C ASN A 179 29.85 7.73 -16.09
N ALA A 180 29.06 8.62 -15.48
CA ALA A 180 27.59 8.50 -15.47
C ALA A 180 26.91 9.23 -16.64
N GLN A 181 27.62 9.41 -17.75
CA GLN A 181 27.08 10.08 -18.95
C GLN A 181 25.90 9.34 -19.61
N ASN A 182 25.48 8.19 -19.09
CA ASN A 182 24.34 7.42 -19.59
C ASN A 182 23.36 6.98 -18.49
N ILE A 183 23.16 7.77 -17.43
CA ILE A 183 21.97 7.55 -16.59
C ILE A 183 20.77 8.13 -17.33
N LEU A 184 19.98 7.24 -17.94
CA LEU A 184 18.66 7.57 -18.46
C LEU A 184 17.82 8.17 -17.32
N LYS A 185 17.47 9.45 -17.41
CA LYS A 185 16.53 10.05 -16.48
C LYS A 185 15.13 9.53 -16.80
N ILE A 186 14.25 9.50 -15.80
CA ILE A 186 12.85 9.12 -16.00
C ILE A 186 12.19 9.97 -17.10
N ASP A 187 12.52 11.26 -17.15
CA ASP A 187 12.04 12.16 -18.21
C ASP A 187 12.57 11.77 -19.59
N ASP A 188 13.77 11.20 -19.69
CA ASP A 188 14.34 10.74 -20.95
C ASP A 188 13.61 9.47 -21.44
N ILE A 189 13.20 8.59 -20.52
CA ILE A 189 12.34 7.43 -20.80
C ILE A 189 10.97 7.90 -21.30
N PHE A 190 10.34 8.85 -20.60
CA PHE A 190 9.02 9.35 -20.99
C PHE A 190 9.06 10.16 -22.29
N LYS A 191 10.13 10.91 -22.57
CA LYS A 191 10.34 11.59 -23.85
C LYS A 191 10.48 10.59 -25.01
N ALA A 192 11.10 9.43 -24.79
CA ALA A 192 11.13 8.34 -25.77
C ALA A 192 9.74 7.76 -26.04
N CYS A 193 8.82 7.83 -25.06
CA CYS A 193 7.42 7.45 -25.18
C CYS A 193 6.48 8.55 -25.75
N SER A 194 7.02 9.65 -26.27
CA SER A 194 6.24 10.79 -26.80
C SER A 194 5.30 10.47 -27.97
N LYS A 195 5.48 9.33 -28.64
CA LYS A 195 4.48 8.80 -29.56
C LYS A 195 3.44 8.02 -28.76
N ILE A 196 2.39 8.73 -28.32
CA ILE A 196 1.11 8.09 -28.06
C ILE A 196 0.68 7.44 -29.38
N ARG A 197 0.99 6.16 -29.54
CA ARG A 197 0.39 5.35 -30.60
C ARG A 197 -1.09 5.34 -30.28
N ILE A 198 -1.89 6.00 -31.11
CA ILE A 198 -3.34 5.78 -31.12
C ILE A 198 -3.49 4.27 -31.22
N HIS A 199 -3.99 3.65 -30.14
CA HIS A 199 -4.16 2.22 -30.10
C HIS A 199 -5.22 1.89 -31.14
N ASN A 200 -4.77 1.38 -32.29
CA ASN A 200 -5.68 0.77 -33.24
C ASN A 200 -6.30 -0.42 -32.51
N GLN A 201 -7.60 -0.37 -32.23
CA GLN A 201 -8.31 -1.40 -31.46
C GLN A 201 -8.07 -2.80 -32.06
N THR A 202 -7.88 -2.86 -33.38
CA THR A 202 -7.53 -4.09 -34.12
C THR A 202 -6.17 -4.66 -33.70
N ILE A 203 -5.15 -3.83 -33.49
CA ILE A 203 -3.82 -4.29 -33.03
C ILE A 203 -3.89 -4.80 -31.59
N LEU A 204 -4.66 -4.14 -30.72
CA LEU A 204 -4.86 -4.62 -29.34
C LEU A 204 -5.55 -5.98 -29.30
N ASN A 205 -6.47 -6.25 -30.23
CA ASN A 205 -7.13 -7.55 -30.36
C ASN A 205 -6.18 -8.65 -30.88
N ASP A 206 -5.13 -8.27 -31.61
CA ASP A 206 -4.09 -9.19 -32.15
C ASP A 206 -2.93 -9.44 -31.18
N ILE A 207 -2.88 -8.79 -30.00
CA ILE A 207 -1.81 -9.05 -29.02
C ILE A 207 -2.03 -10.42 -28.38
N ASP A 208 -1.20 -11.38 -28.77
CA ASP A 208 -1.15 -12.68 -28.12
C ASP A 208 -0.39 -12.61 -26.79
N LEU A 209 -1.13 -12.33 -25.72
CA LEU A 209 -0.63 -12.31 -24.34
C LEU A 209 -0.27 -13.71 -23.81
N SER A 210 -0.59 -14.80 -24.53
CA SER A 210 -0.20 -16.16 -24.12
C SER A 210 1.31 -16.40 -24.21
N THR A 211 2.01 -15.56 -24.99
CA THR A 211 3.45 -15.60 -25.18
C THR A 211 4.25 -14.99 -24.02
N ILE A 212 3.59 -14.30 -23.08
CA ILE A 212 4.25 -13.70 -21.92
C ILE A 212 4.80 -14.84 -21.02
N PRO A 213 6.12 -14.89 -20.77
CA PRO A 213 6.70 -15.94 -19.94
C PRO A 213 6.21 -15.81 -18.50
N ASN A 214 6.31 -16.90 -17.73
CA ASN A 214 5.99 -16.85 -16.31
C ASN A 214 6.96 -15.89 -15.60
N LEU A 215 6.44 -14.75 -15.12
CA LEU A 215 7.21 -13.72 -14.42
C LEU A 215 7.19 -13.89 -12.91
N PHE A 216 6.64 -15.00 -12.38
CA PHE A 216 6.49 -15.19 -10.94
C PHE A 216 7.82 -15.07 -10.21
N ASP A 217 8.87 -15.75 -10.68
CA ASP A 217 10.18 -15.74 -10.01
C ASP A 217 10.78 -14.34 -9.98
N CYS A 218 10.61 -13.58 -11.07
CA CYS A 218 11.04 -12.18 -11.15
C CYS A 218 10.25 -11.30 -10.17
N ILE A 219 8.92 -11.34 -10.19
CA ILE A 219 8.07 -10.53 -9.31
C ILE A 219 8.29 -10.91 -7.83
N SER A 220 8.46 -12.20 -7.56
CA SER A 220 8.78 -12.74 -6.24
C SER A 220 10.12 -12.22 -5.73
N SER A 221 11.11 -11.99 -6.60
CA SER A 221 12.42 -11.44 -6.20
C SER A 221 12.39 -9.96 -5.81
N ILE A 222 11.39 -9.20 -6.30
CA ILE A 222 11.29 -7.75 -6.05
C ILE A 222 10.88 -7.46 -4.61
N LEU A 223 10.12 -8.36 -4.00
CA LEU A 223 9.61 -8.20 -2.65
C LEU A 223 10.36 -9.11 -1.67
N THR A 224 10.44 -8.70 -0.41
CA THR A 224 10.88 -9.58 0.68
C THR A 224 9.70 -10.43 1.18
N ASP A 225 9.99 -11.55 1.86
CA ASP A 225 8.95 -12.43 2.43
C ASP A 225 7.91 -11.67 3.26
N ASN A 226 8.35 -10.67 4.03
CA ASN A 226 7.48 -9.86 4.86
C ASN A 226 7.71 -8.38 4.50
N PRO A 227 7.11 -7.87 3.42
CA PRO A 227 7.30 -6.49 3.00
C PRO A 227 6.67 -5.54 4.03
N LEU A 228 7.09 -4.27 4.06
CA LEU A 228 6.67 -3.32 5.09
C LEU A 228 5.13 -3.13 5.17
N PHE A 229 4.44 -3.27 4.04
CA PHE A 229 2.97 -3.14 3.95
C PHE A 229 2.20 -4.42 4.30
N PHE A 230 2.86 -5.55 4.57
CA PHE A 230 2.19 -6.83 4.84
C PHE A 230 2.85 -7.65 5.95
N GLU A 231 2.05 -8.24 6.84
CA GLU A 231 2.56 -8.84 8.09
C GLU A 231 3.01 -10.30 7.94
N LYS A 232 2.36 -11.07 7.09
CA LYS A 232 2.64 -12.50 6.89
C LYS A 232 3.58 -12.69 5.70
N ASN A 233 4.02 -13.93 5.50
CA ASN A 233 4.77 -14.31 4.32
C ASN A 233 3.94 -13.98 3.05
N PHE A 234 4.27 -12.86 2.43
CA PHE A 234 3.61 -12.30 1.27
C PHE A 234 3.87 -13.15 0.04
N HIS A 235 5.06 -13.76 -0.07
CA HIS A 235 5.44 -14.67 -1.16
C HIS A 235 4.47 -15.84 -1.28
N ASN A 236 4.09 -16.46 -0.16
CA ASN A 236 3.12 -17.54 -0.15
C ASN A 236 1.74 -17.07 -0.65
N ILE A 237 1.30 -15.90 -0.21
CA ILE A 237 0.00 -15.33 -0.64
C ILE A 237 0.05 -14.98 -2.13
N LEU A 238 1.11 -14.32 -2.57
CA LEU A 238 1.35 -13.99 -3.97
C LEU A 238 1.41 -15.25 -4.82
N GLN A 239 2.06 -16.32 -4.34
CA GLN A 239 2.14 -17.61 -5.01
C GLN A 239 0.76 -18.28 -5.13
N ILE A 240 -0.04 -18.25 -4.06
CA ILE A 240 -1.41 -18.77 -4.08
C ILE A 240 -2.25 -17.98 -5.10
N ALA A 241 -2.17 -16.65 -5.09
CA ALA A 241 -2.88 -15.80 -6.02
C ALA A 241 -2.43 -16.04 -7.47
N TYR A 242 -1.12 -16.17 -7.72
CA TYR A 242 -0.56 -16.41 -9.04
C TYR A 242 -0.96 -17.78 -9.58
N LYS A 243 -0.86 -18.85 -8.76
CA LYS A 243 -1.35 -20.19 -9.13
C LYS A 243 -2.85 -20.18 -9.41
N HIS A 244 -3.62 -19.42 -8.63
CA HIS A 244 -5.05 -19.25 -8.87
C HIS A 244 -5.30 -18.55 -10.22
N TRP A 245 -4.60 -17.46 -10.54
CA TRP A 245 -4.74 -16.77 -11.82
C TRP A 245 -4.22 -17.58 -13.01
N GLN A 246 -3.17 -18.39 -12.84
CA GLN A 246 -2.70 -19.30 -13.88
C GLN A 246 -3.72 -20.40 -14.16
N LYS A 247 -4.39 -20.92 -13.11
CA LYS A 247 -5.46 -21.91 -13.24
C LYS A 247 -6.75 -21.29 -13.80
N TYR A 248 -6.98 -20.00 -13.56
CA TYR A 248 -8.18 -19.27 -13.95
C TYR A 248 -7.83 -17.90 -14.57
N PRO A 249 -7.21 -17.87 -15.77
CA PRO A 249 -6.76 -16.63 -16.40
C PRO A 249 -7.96 -15.75 -16.69
N THR A 250 -7.83 -14.46 -16.40
CA THR A 250 -8.91 -13.45 -16.35
C THR A 250 -9.67 -13.22 -17.68
N GLY A 251 -9.25 -13.83 -18.79
CA GLY A 251 -10.05 -13.93 -20.03
C GLY A 251 -11.06 -15.09 -20.06
N SER A 252 -10.89 -16.07 -19.16
CA SER A 252 -11.77 -17.23 -18.94
C SER A 252 -12.22 -17.29 -17.49
N ALA A 253 -12.58 -16.15 -16.89
CA ALA A 253 -13.34 -16.17 -15.64
C ALA A 253 -14.66 -16.88 -15.93
N GLY A 254 -14.66 -18.21 -15.80
CA GLY A 254 -15.81 -19.06 -16.03
C GLY A 254 -16.98 -18.49 -15.25
N VAL A 255 -18.18 -18.60 -15.80
CA VAL A 255 -19.39 -17.97 -15.25
C VAL A 255 -19.47 -18.13 -13.72
N LYS A 256 -19.06 -19.29 -13.19
CA LYS A 256 -18.94 -19.57 -11.75
C LYS A 256 -18.08 -18.55 -10.97
N THR A 257 -16.89 -18.19 -11.44
CA THR A 257 -15.98 -17.26 -10.76
C THR A 257 -16.58 -15.85 -10.70
N LYS A 258 -17.20 -15.39 -11.80
CA LYS A 258 -17.90 -14.09 -11.84
C LYS A 258 -19.09 -14.07 -10.87
N LEU A 259 -19.90 -15.12 -10.86
CA LEU A 259 -21.03 -15.24 -9.93
C LEU A 259 -20.56 -15.27 -8.47
N LEU A 260 -19.52 -16.05 -8.17
CA LEU A 260 -18.93 -16.14 -6.82
C LEU A 260 -18.43 -14.76 -6.33
N TYR A 261 -17.75 -14.01 -7.20
CA TYR A 261 -17.29 -12.67 -6.92
C TYR A 261 -18.45 -11.71 -6.61
N ILE A 262 -19.52 -11.73 -7.42
CA ILE A 262 -20.71 -10.90 -7.18
C ILE A 262 -21.34 -11.23 -5.81
N ILE A 263 -21.50 -12.52 -5.51
CA ILE A 263 -22.05 -12.97 -4.22
C ILE A 263 -21.18 -12.49 -3.07
N ASN A 264 -19.85 -12.63 -3.15
CA ASN A 264 -18.97 -12.16 -2.08
C ASN A 264 -19.04 -10.63 -1.91
N LYS A 265 -19.10 -9.88 -3.01
CA LYS A 265 -19.23 -8.42 -2.99
C LYS A 265 -20.53 -7.96 -2.32
N ILE A 266 -21.63 -8.69 -2.48
CA ILE A 266 -22.91 -8.41 -1.82
C ILE A 266 -22.81 -8.65 -0.30
N ILE A 267 -22.23 -9.79 0.10
CA ILE A 267 -22.00 -10.13 1.51
C ILE A 267 -21.15 -9.05 2.21
N GLU A 268 -20.09 -8.58 1.54
CA GLU A 268 -19.22 -7.51 2.05
C GLU A 268 -19.93 -6.16 2.12
N LYS A 269 -20.67 -5.77 1.06
CA LYS A 269 -21.42 -4.51 1.01
C LYS A 269 -22.46 -4.41 2.13
N ASN A 270 -23.09 -5.52 2.48
CA ASN A 270 -24.10 -5.59 3.54
C ASN A 270 -23.51 -5.88 4.93
N ALA A 271 -22.17 -5.98 5.06
CA ALA A 271 -21.46 -6.28 6.31
C ALA A 271 -21.94 -7.55 7.03
N TRP A 272 -22.36 -8.57 6.27
CA TRP A 272 -22.90 -9.81 6.85
C TRP A 272 -21.82 -10.65 7.52
N THR A 273 -22.18 -11.22 8.68
CA THR A 273 -21.36 -12.25 9.34
C THR A 273 -21.44 -13.56 8.54
N GLN A 274 -20.45 -14.44 8.70
CA GLN A 274 -20.48 -15.73 8.00
C GLN A 274 -21.69 -16.59 8.41
N ALA A 275 -22.13 -16.50 9.67
CA ALA A 275 -23.31 -17.20 10.17
C ALA A 275 -24.60 -16.66 9.52
N PHE A 276 -24.75 -15.34 9.44
CA PHE A 276 -25.92 -14.72 8.82
C PHE A 276 -25.98 -15.00 7.31
N ALA A 277 -24.85 -14.89 6.62
CA ALA A 277 -24.77 -15.24 5.20
C ALA A 277 -25.05 -16.74 4.95
N ALA A 278 -24.66 -17.63 5.87
CA ALA A 278 -24.96 -19.06 5.78
C ALA A 278 -26.47 -19.32 5.85
N GLU A 279 -27.14 -18.67 6.81
CA GLU A 279 -28.58 -18.72 6.97
C GLU A 279 -29.33 -18.16 5.75
N THR A 280 -28.95 -16.97 5.29
CA THR A 280 -29.59 -16.30 4.14
C THR A 280 -29.42 -17.11 2.84
N LEU A 281 -28.24 -17.68 2.62
CA LEU A 281 -27.97 -18.49 1.42
C LEU A 281 -28.49 -19.93 1.54
N GLY A 282 -28.82 -20.40 2.75
CA GLY A 282 -29.22 -21.78 3.03
C GLY A 282 -28.07 -22.78 2.83
N ILE A 283 -26.87 -22.42 3.30
CA ILE A 283 -25.66 -23.25 3.25
C ILE A 283 -24.98 -23.31 4.61
N ASP A 284 -24.03 -24.22 4.76
CA ASP A 284 -23.20 -24.29 5.97
C ASP A 284 -22.16 -23.14 6.01
N GLN A 285 -21.75 -22.76 7.22
CA GLN A 285 -20.77 -21.70 7.44
C GLN A 285 -19.40 -21.97 6.76
N PRO A 286 -18.88 -23.23 6.70
CA PRO A 286 -17.68 -23.54 5.92
C PRO A 286 -17.79 -23.18 4.44
N LYS A 287 -18.93 -23.43 3.79
CA LYS A 287 -19.17 -23.03 2.39
C LYS A 287 -19.19 -21.51 2.22
N VAL A 288 -19.72 -20.75 3.18
CA VAL A 288 -19.59 -19.28 3.14
C VAL A 288 -18.13 -18.85 3.19
N SER A 289 -17.32 -19.49 4.04
CA SER A 289 -15.88 -19.23 4.09
C SER A 289 -15.20 -19.59 2.75
N GLN A 290 -15.60 -20.67 2.09
CA GLN A 290 -15.11 -21.01 0.75
C GLN A 290 -15.44 -19.94 -0.29
N ILE A 291 -16.66 -19.36 -0.24
CA ILE A 291 -17.07 -18.23 -1.10
C ILE A 291 -16.18 -17.00 -0.85
N LYS A 292 -15.98 -16.61 0.42
CA LYS A 292 -15.14 -15.45 0.76
C LYS A 292 -13.67 -15.63 0.34
N ASN A 293 -13.20 -16.88 0.30
CA ASN A 293 -11.85 -17.24 -0.10
C ASN A 293 -11.71 -17.58 -1.61
N GLY A 294 -12.77 -17.39 -2.41
CA GLY A 294 -12.72 -17.59 -3.85
C GLY A 294 -12.65 -19.05 -4.32
N LYS A 295 -12.99 -20.03 -3.48
CA LYS A 295 -12.94 -21.45 -3.84
C LYS A 295 -14.15 -21.86 -4.70
N ILE A 296 -13.91 -22.22 -5.96
CA ILE A 296 -14.96 -22.55 -6.94
C ILE A 296 -15.37 -24.04 -6.99
N ASP A 297 -14.47 -24.95 -6.61
CA ASP A 297 -14.65 -26.40 -6.85
C ASP A 297 -15.83 -27.01 -6.07
N GLY A 298 -16.30 -26.33 -5.01
CA GLY A 298 -17.42 -26.76 -4.18
C GLY A 298 -18.81 -26.34 -4.65
N PHE A 299 -18.92 -25.61 -5.78
CA PHE A 299 -20.19 -24.99 -6.21
C PHE A 299 -20.56 -25.29 -7.67
N SER A 300 -21.79 -25.75 -7.89
CA SER A 300 -22.38 -25.85 -9.24
C SER A 300 -22.84 -24.47 -9.72
N LEU A 301 -22.97 -24.30 -11.04
CA LEU A 301 -23.42 -23.05 -11.64
C LEU A 301 -24.85 -22.69 -11.17
N GLU A 302 -25.75 -23.67 -11.21
CA GLU A 302 -27.14 -23.56 -10.75
C GLU A 302 -27.23 -23.11 -9.30
N ARG A 303 -26.34 -23.63 -8.44
CA ARG A 303 -26.32 -23.27 -7.03
C ARG A 303 -25.90 -21.81 -6.81
N LEU A 304 -24.94 -21.33 -7.59
CA LEU A 304 -24.52 -19.92 -7.56
C LEU A 304 -25.62 -18.98 -8.10
N LEU A 305 -26.31 -19.36 -9.18
CA LEU A 305 -27.46 -18.61 -9.68
C LEU A 305 -28.61 -18.60 -8.66
N GLY A 306 -28.85 -19.72 -7.99
CA GLY A 306 -29.83 -19.81 -6.90
C GLY A 306 -29.51 -18.91 -5.72
N PHE A 307 -28.23 -18.71 -5.39
CA PHE A 307 -27.82 -17.74 -4.38
C PHE A 307 -28.18 -16.31 -4.80
N LEU A 308 -27.89 -15.91 -6.04
CA LEU A 308 -28.24 -14.57 -6.52
C LEU A 308 -29.75 -14.31 -6.49
N LYS A 309 -30.55 -15.31 -6.84
CA LYS A 309 -32.01 -15.21 -6.73
C LYS A 309 -32.49 -15.01 -5.27
N LYS A 310 -31.87 -15.70 -4.30
CA LYS A 310 -32.15 -15.48 -2.87
C LYS A 310 -31.69 -14.12 -2.36
N LEU A 311 -30.71 -13.52 -3.02
CA LEU A 311 -30.20 -12.18 -2.74
C LEU A 311 -30.99 -11.08 -3.48
N ASP A 312 -32.16 -11.41 -4.04
CA ASP A 312 -33.07 -10.50 -4.74
C ASP A 312 -32.46 -9.86 -6.01
N HIS A 313 -31.58 -10.60 -6.69
CA HIS A 313 -31.03 -10.19 -7.98
C HIS A 313 -31.77 -10.87 -9.13
N GLU A 314 -32.20 -10.07 -10.10
CA GLU A 314 -32.71 -10.54 -11.37
C GLU A 314 -31.56 -11.04 -12.27
N ILE A 315 -31.76 -12.18 -12.93
CA ILE A 315 -30.74 -12.83 -13.76
C ILE A 315 -31.26 -12.88 -15.20
N THR A 316 -30.62 -12.12 -16.09
CA THR A 316 -30.88 -12.16 -17.53
C THR A 316 -29.74 -12.88 -18.23
N ILE A 317 -30.05 -13.96 -18.94
CA ILE A 317 -29.08 -14.71 -19.75
C ILE A 317 -29.29 -14.30 -21.20
N THR A 318 -28.34 -13.56 -21.77
CA THR A 318 -28.36 -13.17 -23.18
C THR A 318 -27.42 -14.07 -23.96
N MET A 319 -27.95 -14.73 -25.00
CA MET A 319 -27.15 -15.50 -25.95
C MET A 319 -26.92 -14.63 -27.17
N THR A 320 -25.66 -14.28 -27.42
CA THR A 320 -25.23 -13.60 -28.65
C THR A 320 -24.47 -14.61 -29.50
N GLU A 321 -24.82 -14.70 -30.78
CA GLU A 321 -24.07 -15.48 -31.77
C GLU A 321 -22.62 -15.00 -31.82
N SER A 322 -21.68 -15.96 -31.77
CA SER A 322 -20.26 -15.68 -31.97
C SER A 322 -20.04 -15.14 -33.38
N GLN A 323 -19.32 -14.02 -33.51
CA GLN A 323 -19.02 -13.41 -34.81
C GLN A 323 -18.19 -14.31 -35.73
N GLU A 324 -17.57 -15.37 -35.22
CA GLU A 324 -16.87 -16.38 -36.04
C GLU A 324 -17.83 -17.10 -37.00
N ILE A 325 -19.04 -17.46 -36.55
CA ILE A 325 -20.01 -18.22 -37.36
C ILE A 325 -20.60 -17.35 -38.48
N LYS A 326 -20.74 -16.03 -38.26
CA LYS A 326 -21.18 -15.09 -39.31
C LYS A 326 -20.16 -14.97 -40.44
N SER A 327 -18.86 -14.99 -40.13
CA SER A 327 -17.81 -14.88 -41.15
C SER A 327 -17.73 -16.10 -42.08
N GLU A 328 -18.09 -17.28 -41.58
CA GLU A 328 -18.14 -18.53 -42.37
C GLU A 328 -19.46 -18.66 -43.13
N ALA A 329 -20.60 -18.27 -42.54
CA ALA A 329 -21.90 -18.26 -43.22
C ALA A 329 -22.01 -17.19 -44.32
N GLU A 330 -21.34 -16.04 -44.17
CA GLU A 330 -21.26 -15.00 -45.22
C GLU A 330 -20.30 -15.40 -46.35
N LYS A 331 -19.21 -16.12 -46.07
CA LYS A 331 -18.32 -16.68 -47.11
C LYS A 331 -19.02 -17.72 -47.98
N VAL A 332 -19.79 -18.63 -47.37
CA VAL A 332 -20.52 -19.67 -48.12
C VAL A 332 -21.66 -19.08 -48.96
N LYS A 333 -22.32 -18.01 -48.51
CA LYS A 333 -23.33 -17.32 -49.33
C LYS A 333 -22.73 -16.59 -50.54
N HIS A 334 -21.54 -15.99 -50.41
CA HIS A 334 -20.88 -15.32 -51.53
C HIS A 334 -20.38 -16.29 -52.62
N GLU A 335 -20.04 -17.54 -52.28
CA GLU A 335 -19.64 -18.57 -53.26
C GLU A 335 -20.82 -19.18 -54.03
N VAL A 336 -22.03 -19.22 -53.44
CA VAL A 336 -23.22 -19.79 -54.12
C VAL A 336 -23.93 -18.76 -55.01
N GLU A 337 -23.77 -17.45 -54.77
CA GLU A 337 -24.27 -16.39 -55.65
C GLU A 337 -23.29 -16.00 -56.77
N SER A 338 -22.10 -16.60 -56.81
CA SER A 338 -21.07 -16.37 -57.83
C SER A 338 -20.80 -17.59 -58.74
N GLN A 339 -21.63 -18.64 -58.65
CA GLN A 339 -21.75 -19.74 -59.61
C GLN A 339 -23.13 -19.71 -60.27
#